data_AF-A0ABD5X069-F1
#
_entry.id   AF-A0ABD5X069-F1
#
_cell.length_a   1.000
_cell.length_b   1.000
_cell.length_c   1.000
_cell.angle_alpha   90.00
_cell.angle_beta   90.00
_cell.angle_gamma   90.00
#
_symmetry.space_group_name_H-M   'P 1'
#
loop_
_entity.id
_entity.type
_entity.pdbx_description
1 polymer ?
#
loop_
_entity_poly.entity_id
_entity_poly.type
_entity_poly.pdbx_seq_one_letter_code
_entity_poly.pdbx_strand_id
1 'polypeptide(L)' 'MLRRTHECDRCGADIAPGDEYAAVDGIAPDGEIRVLLCAACAVDFSRFLDGA' A
#
# COMPACT_ATOMS: atom_id res chain seq x y z
N MET A 1 -0.49 -24.54 -3.60
CA MET A 1 -0.58 -23.34 -2.73
C MET A 1 -0.14 -22.15 -3.58
N LEU A 2 -1.07 -21.36 -4.12
CA LEU A 2 -0.73 -20.26 -5.02
C LEU A 2 -0.44 -19.01 -4.19
N ARG A 3 0.84 -18.75 -3.94
CA ARG A 3 1.35 -17.48 -3.39
C ARG A 3 1.23 -16.42 -4.50
N ARG A 4 0.08 -15.75 -4.61
CA ARG A 4 -0.10 -14.67 -5.58
C ARG A 4 0.68 -13.44 -5.11
N THR A 5 1.48 -12.89 -6.01
CA THR A 5 2.17 -11.62 -5.85
C THR A 5 1.19 -10.49 -6.17
N HIS A 6 1.30 -9.38 -5.46
CA HIS A 6 0.50 -8.17 -5.67
C HIS A 6 1.40 -7.02 -6.11
N GLU A 7 0.89 -6.10 -6.91
CA GLU A 7 1.62 -4.87 -7.26
C GLU A 7 1.27 -3.76 -6.26
N CYS A 8 2.28 -2.97 -5.88
CA CYS A 8 2.09 -1.73 -5.13
C CYS A 8 1.27 -0.75 -5.98
N ASP A 9 0.14 -0.29 -5.45
CA ASP A 9 -0.77 0.61 -6.17
C ASP A 9 -0.10 1.93 -6.60
N ARG A 10 0.90 2.38 -5.83
CA ARG A 10 1.60 3.66 -6.06
C ARG A 10 2.72 3.59 -7.09
N CYS A 11 3.54 2.53 -7.07
CA CYS A 11 4.78 2.46 -7.85
C CYS A 11 4.89 1.22 -8.74
N GLY A 12 3.94 0.29 -8.67
CA GLY A 12 3.91 -0.94 -9.46
C GLY A 12 4.90 -2.01 -9.03
N ALA A 13 5.66 -1.82 -7.95
CA ALA A 13 6.60 -2.83 -7.46
C ALA A 13 5.87 -4.07 -6.94
N ASP A 14 6.41 -5.26 -7.24
CA ASP A 14 5.91 -6.53 -6.73
C ASP A 14 6.04 -6.63 -5.20
N ILE A 15 5.01 -7.17 -4.57
CA ILE A 15 4.91 -7.51 -3.15
C ILE A 15 4.63 -9.02 -3.07
N ALA A 16 5.65 -9.77 -2.68
CA ALA A 16 5.58 -11.22 -2.59
C ALA A 16 5.04 -11.66 -1.22
N PRO A 17 4.48 -12.88 -1.11
CA PRO A 17 4.01 -13.36 0.18
C PRO A 17 5.15 -13.55 1.19
N GLY A 18 5.06 -12.82 2.30
CA GLY A 18 6.08 -12.74 3.34
C GLY A 18 6.78 -11.38 3.42
N ASP A 19 6.60 -10.53 2.40
CA ASP A 19 7.13 -9.17 2.42
C ASP A 19 6.33 -8.28 3.38
N GLU A 20 6.99 -7.24 3.89
CA GLU A 20 6.32 -6.15 4.60
C GLU A 20 5.57 -5.26 3.62
N TYR A 21 4.32 -4.92 3.97
CA TYR A 21 3.45 -4.06 3.17
C TYR A 21 2.54 -3.25 4.09
N ALA A 22 1.92 -2.20 3.54
CA ALA A 22 0.82 -1.50 4.15
C ALA A 22 -0.46 -1.71 3.35
N ALA A 23 -1.55 -2.03 4.05
CA ALA A 23 -2.90 -1.97 3.49
C ALA A 23 -3.56 -0.70 4.03
N VAL A 24 -3.95 0.19 3.13
CA VAL A 24 -4.67 1.42 3.49
C VAL A 24 -6.13 1.21 3.15
N ASP A 25 -6.98 1.28 4.18
CA ASP A 25 -8.43 1.32 4.05
C ASP A 25 -8.89 2.71 4.50
N GLY A 26 -9.43 3.50 3.58
CA GLY A 26 -9.84 4.88 3.82
C GLY A 26 -11.23 5.15 3.26
N ILE A 27 -12.04 5.95 3.97
CA ILE A 27 -13.31 6.45 3.44
C ILE A 27 -13.02 7.77 2.75
N ALA A 28 -12.83 7.73 1.43
CA ALA A 28 -12.77 8.93 0.61
C ALA A 28 -14.18 9.51 0.41
N PRO A 29 -14.32 10.80 0.03
CA PRO A 29 -15.62 11.42 -0.22
C PRO A 29 -16.48 10.70 -1.27
N ASP A 30 -15.86 9.91 -2.14
CA ASP A 30 -16.48 9.11 -3.20
C ASP A 30 -16.62 7.61 -2.89
N GLY A 31 -16.09 7.11 -1.77
CA GLY A 31 -16.22 5.71 -1.35
C GLY A 31 -15.01 5.14 -0.60
N GLU A 32 -15.01 3.81 -0.40
CA GLU A 32 -13.91 3.09 0.24
C GLU A 32 -12.71 2.95 -0.70
N ILE A 33 -11.57 3.53 -0.34
CA ILE A 33 -10.26 3.27 -0.95
C ILE A 33 -9.64 2.09 -0.23
N ARG A 34 -9.36 1.01 -0.97
CA ARG A 34 -8.57 -0.14 -0.50
C ARG A 34 -7.35 -0.28 -1.40
N VAL A 35 -6.20 0.17 -0.93
CA VAL A 35 -4.93 0.08 -1.68
C VAL A 35 -3.87 -0.68 -0.90
N LEU A 36 -3.01 -1.38 -1.64
CA LEU A 36 -1.84 -2.08 -1.10
C LEU A 36 -0.58 -1.31 -1.50
N LEU A 37 0.25 -0.94 -0.53
CA LEU A 37 1.50 -0.22 -0.75
C LEU A 37 2.69 -1.07 -0.28
N CYS A 38 3.79 -1.02 -1.03
CA CYS A 38 5.06 -1.57 -0.56
C CYS A 38 5.59 -0.75 0.63
N ALA A 39 6.50 -1.34 1.42
CA ALA A 39 7.06 -0.68 2.61
C ALA A 39 7.62 0.72 2.34
N ALA A 40 8.31 0.93 1.21
CA ALA A 40 8.86 2.24 0.85
C ALA A 40 7.76 3.30 0.63
N CYS A 41 6.75 2.99 -0.19
CA CYS A 41 5.64 3.89 -0.44
C CYS A 41 4.77 4.12 0.80
N ALA A 42 4.68 3.13 1.69
CA ALA A 42 4.01 3.28 2.97
C ALA A 42 4.71 4.29 3.88
N VAL A 43 6.05 4.26 3.94
CA VAL A 43 6.83 5.24 4.72
C VAL A 43 6.66 6.65 4.17
N ASP A 44 6.73 6.81 2.84
CA ASP A 44 6.54 8.13 2.22
C ASP A 44 5.12 8.66 2.44
N PHE A 45 4.11 7.78 2.39
CA PHE A 45 2.73 8.15 2.71
C PHE A 45 2.57 8.57 4.19
N SER A 46 3.19 7.86 5.12
CA SER A 46 3.18 8.24 6.55
C SER A 46 3.78 9.63 6.75
N ARG A 47 4.95 9.91 6.16
CA ARG A 47 5.59 11.23 6.25
C ARG A 47 4.68 12.35 5.74
N PHE A 48 4.01 12.11 4.62
CA PHE A 48 3.05 13.07 4.07
C PHE A 48 1.89 13.33 5.04
N LEU A 49 1.32 12.30 5.65
CA LEU A 49 0.24 12.44 6.64
C LEU A 49 0.71 13.16 7.91
N ASP A 50 1.96 12.93 8.32
CA ASP A 50 2.59 13.57 9.47
C ASP A 50 2.98 15.04 9.19
N GLY A 51 2.87 15.51 7.93
CA GLY A 51 3.24 16.86 7.51
C GLY A 51 4.75 17.11 7.47
N ALA A 52 5.55 16.05 7.29
CA ALA A 52 7.01 16.07 7.26
C ALA A 52 7.59 16.24 5.86
#